data_AF-A0AB33CQW3-F1
#
_entry.id   AF-A0AB33CQW3-F1
#
_cell.length_a   1.000
_cell.length_b   1.000
_cell.length_c   1.000
_cell.angle_alpha   90.00
_cell.angle_beta   90.00
_cell.angle_gamma   90.00
#
_symmetry.space_group_name_H-M   'P 1'
#
loop_
_entity.id
_entity.type
_entity.pdbx_description
1 polymer ?
#
loop_
_entity_poly.entity_id
_entity_poly.type
_entity_poly.pdbx_seq_one_letter_code
_entity_poly.pdbx_strand_id
1 'polypeptide(L)'
;MKNYPTRVREWLKANPGAHTPQVILDGIGIEAGAKARRPYYSAMKDNSESGYLKRSGTGRRTAYEFLCDPPPRAVGTSQQRIEKHRAYMRQRHVNNGGRTLAERREDEALRKAARAERLLREQAERRALRQVQRDLTERARPARKPQPKRLPNGHTVIAVRASVARRAAAAAACAPAQSVADWIRDGGQVVRLPGVEQYIPDRCRA
;
A
#
# COMPACT_ATOMS: atom_id res chain seq x y z
N MET A 1 8.28 30.53 -12.25
CA MET A 1 8.75 31.89 -12.61
C MET A 1 7.76 32.90 -12.05
N LYS A 2 8.23 33.93 -11.34
CA LYS A 2 7.33 34.98 -10.80
C LYS A 2 6.84 35.86 -11.96
N ASN A 3 5.53 35.94 -12.16
CA ASN A 3 4.90 36.60 -13.30
C ASN A 3 4.68 38.11 -13.02
N TYR A 4 5.77 38.86 -12.86
CA TYR A 4 5.74 40.28 -12.51
C TYR A 4 4.95 41.15 -13.51
N PRO A 5 5.10 40.99 -14.84
CA PRO A 5 4.37 41.82 -15.81
C PRO A 5 2.86 41.65 -15.74
N THR A 6 2.38 40.43 -15.51
CA THR A 6 0.94 40.18 -15.36
C THR A 6 0.38 40.81 -14.08
N ARG A 7 1.07 40.69 -12.94
CA ARG A 7 0.59 41.28 -11.67
C ARG A 7 0.44 42.80 -11.73
N VAL A 8 1.35 43.49 -12.43
CA VAL A 8 1.24 44.95 -12.65
C VAL A 8 0.01 45.30 -13.47
N ARG A 9 -0.23 44.57 -14.56
CA ARG A 9 -1.40 44.80 -15.43
C ARG A 9 -2.70 44.49 -14.71
N GLU A 10 -2.78 43.38 -13.97
CA GLU A 10 -3.97 43.01 -13.19
C GLU A 10 -4.30 44.08 -12.14
N TRP A 11 -3.29 44.61 -11.46
CA TRP A 11 -3.50 45.67 -10.48
C TRP A 11 -4.00 46.99 -11.14
N LEU A 12 -3.38 47.41 -12.25
CA LEU A 12 -3.80 48.61 -12.99
C LEU A 12 -5.15 48.42 -13.70
N LYS A 13 -5.54 47.19 -14.02
CA LYS A 13 -6.86 46.87 -14.55
C LYS A 13 -7.94 46.99 -13.47
N ALA A 14 -7.60 46.64 -12.22
CA ALA A 14 -8.50 46.77 -11.07
C ALA A 14 -8.58 48.22 -10.53
N ASN A 15 -7.56 49.04 -10.80
CA ASN A 15 -7.46 50.43 -10.36
C ASN A 15 -7.32 51.35 -11.59
N PRO A 16 -8.44 51.78 -12.20
CA PRO A 16 -8.40 52.57 -13.42
C PRO A 16 -7.83 53.97 -13.15
N GLY A 17 -6.93 54.40 -14.02
CA GLY A 17 -6.24 55.69 -13.92
C GLY A 17 -4.73 55.58 -14.06
N ALA A 18 -4.07 56.74 -14.13
CA ALA A 18 -2.62 56.82 -14.20
C ALA A 18 -2.01 56.81 -12.79
N HIS A 19 -1.26 55.75 -12.45
CA HIS A 19 -0.67 55.59 -11.13
C HIS A 19 0.86 55.62 -11.18
N THR A 20 1.49 56.19 -10.15
CA THR A 20 2.95 56.16 -10.03
C THR A 20 3.44 54.76 -9.66
N PRO A 21 4.69 54.39 -10.00
CA PRO A 21 5.25 53.10 -9.62
C PRO A 21 5.17 52.79 -8.13
N GLN A 22 5.31 53.81 -7.28
CA GLN A 22 5.21 53.64 -5.84
C GLN A 22 3.81 53.18 -5.43
N VAL A 23 2.77 53.88 -5.91
CA VAL A 23 1.37 53.53 -5.63
C VAL A 23 1.04 52.11 -6.12
N ILE A 24 1.53 51.75 -7.31
CA ILE A 24 1.31 50.41 -7.87
C ILE A 24 2.00 49.33 -7.01
N LEU A 25 3.26 49.55 -6.62
CA LEU A 25 4.02 48.58 -5.83
C LEU A 25 3.47 48.42 -4.42
N ASP A 26 3.09 49.53 -3.78
CA ASP A 26 2.49 49.54 -2.46
C ASP A 26 1.12 48.86 -2.50
N GLY A 27 0.32 49.11 -3.54
CA GLY A 27 -0.97 48.45 -3.78
C GLY A 27 -0.86 46.95 -4.11
N ILE A 28 0.27 46.48 -4.65
CA ILE A 28 0.57 45.06 -4.85
C ILE A 28 1.10 44.39 -3.56
N GLY A 29 1.41 45.18 -2.53
CA GLY A 29 1.95 44.70 -1.25
C GLY A 29 3.47 44.51 -1.26
N ILE A 30 4.21 45.28 -2.04
CA ILE A 30 5.69 45.22 -2.10
C ILE A 30 6.28 46.34 -1.26
N GLU A 31 6.88 46.00 -0.12
CA GLU A 31 7.49 46.96 0.81
C GLU A 31 8.61 47.81 0.19
N ALA A 32 8.81 49.02 0.73
CA ALA A 32 9.89 49.93 0.36
C ALA A 32 11.26 49.29 0.66
N GLY A 33 12.16 49.28 -0.32
CA GLY A 33 13.49 48.66 -0.19
C GLY A 33 13.56 47.15 -0.47
N ALA A 34 12.43 46.48 -0.73
CA ALA A 34 12.43 45.07 -1.08
C ALA A 34 13.21 44.79 -2.38
N LYS A 35 14.09 43.78 -2.38
CA LYS A 35 14.83 43.31 -3.58
C LYS A 35 13.89 42.99 -4.76
N ALA A 36 12.64 42.64 -4.47
CA ALA A 36 11.61 42.35 -5.45
C ALA A 36 11.14 43.57 -6.27
N ARG A 37 11.38 44.82 -5.84
CA ARG A 37 10.95 46.03 -6.58
C ARG A 37 11.60 46.18 -7.94
N ARG A 38 12.89 45.85 -8.07
CA ARG A 38 13.65 46.00 -9.33
C ARG A 38 13.02 45.23 -10.51
N PRO A 39 12.67 43.93 -10.36
CA PRO A 39 11.91 43.21 -11.37
C PRO A 39 10.58 43.85 -11.79
N TYR A 40 9.86 44.51 -10.87
CA TYR A 40 8.61 45.18 -11.21
C TYR A 40 8.80 46.46 -12.02
N TYR A 41 9.86 47.24 -11.75
CA TYR A 41 10.21 48.39 -12.59
C TYR A 41 10.55 47.96 -14.02
N SER A 42 11.33 46.88 -14.18
CA SER A 42 11.58 46.29 -15.49
C SER A 42 10.27 45.84 -16.14
N ALA A 43 9.38 45.17 -15.41
CA ALA A 43 8.10 44.73 -15.92
C ALA A 43 7.16 45.89 -16.36
N MET A 44 7.15 47.01 -15.64
CA MET A 44 6.41 48.22 -16.04
C MET A 44 6.97 48.80 -17.34
N LYS A 45 8.30 48.84 -17.48
CA LYS A 45 8.99 49.26 -18.70
C LYS A 45 8.65 48.33 -19.87
N ASP A 46 8.82 47.02 -19.71
CA ASP A 46 8.56 46.02 -20.75
C ASP A 46 7.10 46.07 -21.24
N ASN A 47 6.16 46.21 -20.30
CA ASN A 47 4.74 46.36 -20.63
C ASN A 47 4.42 47.67 -21.36
N SER A 48 5.12 48.76 -21.03
CA SER A 48 4.95 50.04 -21.74
C SER A 48 5.55 50.01 -23.14
N GLU A 49 6.71 49.37 -23.32
CA GLU A 49 7.35 49.18 -24.62
C GLU A 49 6.53 48.24 -25.51
N SER A 50 5.85 47.26 -24.91
CA SER A 50 4.96 46.33 -25.62
C SER A 50 3.56 46.92 -25.90
N GLY A 51 3.30 48.17 -25.50
CA GLY A 51 2.03 48.87 -25.75
C GLY A 51 0.85 48.46 -24.85
N TYR A 52 1.08 47.66 -23.81
CA TYR A 52 0.03 47.21 -22.88
C TYR A 52 -0.27 48.24 -21.78
N LEU A 53 0.71 49.10 -21.48
CA LEU A 53 0.57 50.21 -20.55
C LEU A 53 0.92 51.53 -21.24
N LYS A 54 0.15 52.58 -20.96
CA LYS A 54 0.50 53.94 -21.34
C LYS A 54 1.36 54.56 -20.26
N ARG A 55 2.57 55.00 -20.63
CA ARG A 55 3.42 55.81 -19.77
C ARG A 55 3.13 57.29 -19.99
N SER A 56 2.80 58.00 -18.92
CA SER A 56 2.69 59.47 -18.92
C SER A 56 3.76 60.08 -18.02
N GLY A 57 4.26 61.26 -18.40
CA GLY A 57 5.29 61.98 -17.66
C GLY A 57 6.70 61.37 -17.74
N THR A 58 7.66 62.06 -17.11
CA THR A 58 9.07 61.69 -17.09
C THR A 58 9.65 61.79 -15.67
N GLY A 59 10.73 61.03 -15.41
CA GLY A 59 11.41 61.02 -14.11
C GLY A 59 10.46 60.67 -12.95
N ARG A 60 10.44 61.55 -11.93
CA ARG A 60 9.62 61.37 -10.70
C ARG A 60 8.11 61.48 -10.94
N ARG A 61 7.68 62.10 -12.04
CA ARG A 61 6.26 62.24 -12.42
C ARG A 61 5.80 61.14 -13.38
N THR A 62 6.56 60.05 -13.50
CA THR A 62 6.16 58.94 -14.35
C THR A 62 4.94 58.23 -13.75
N ALA A 63 3.89 58.09 -14.54
CA ALA A 63 2.70 57.31 -14.21
C ALA A 63 2.38 56.31 -15.31
N TYR A 64 1.75 55.21 -14.93
CA TYR A 64 1.37 54.12 -15.81
C TYR A 64 -0.14 53.91 -15.75
N GLU A 65 -0.75 53.75 -16.91
CA GLU A 65 -2.18 53.48 -17.09
C GLU A 65 -2.34 52.21 -17.92
N PHE A 66 -3.34 51.38 -17.61
CA PHE A 66 -3.63 50.18 -18.37
C PHE A 66 -4.31 50.51 -19.70
N LEU A 67 -3.83 49.93 -20.80
CA LEU A 67 -4.44 50.08 -22.13
C LEU A 67 -5.18 48.83 -22.57
N CYS A 68 -4.47 47.70 -22.66
CA CYS A 68 -5.02 46.47 -23.19
C CYS A 68 -4.28 45.24 -22.66
N ASP A 69 -4.96 44.10 -22.74
CA ASP A 69 -4.35 42.81 -22.41
C ASP A 69 -3.47 42.33 -23.58
N PRO A 70 -2.34 41.65 -23.29
CA PRO A 70 -1.55 41.01 -24.34
C PRO A 70 -2.39 39.94 -25.05
N PRO A 71 -2.16 39.72 -26.36
CA PRO A 71 -2.85 38.66 -27.07
C PRO A 71 -2.60 37.32 -26.37
N PRO A 72 -3.62 36.45 -26.25
CA PRO A 72 -3.44 35.14 -25.64
C PRO A 72 -2.33 34.41 -26.38
N ARG A 73 -1.33 33.94 -25.64
CA ARG A 73 -0.24 33.15 -26.23
C ARG A 73 -0.87 31.96 -26.94
N ALA A 74 -0.56 31.77 -28.23
CA ALA A 74 -1.03 30.64 -29.00
C ALA A 74 -0.58 29.33 -28.33
N VAL A 75 -1.47 28.70 -27.57
CA VAL A 75 -1.19 27.50 -26.77
C VAL A 75 -0.86 26.29 -27.67
N GLY A 76 -1.26 26.32 -28.94
CA GLY A 76 -1.20 25.22 -29.90
C GLY A 76 0.18 24.85 -30.47
N THR A 77 1.15 25.78 -30.51
CA THR A 77 2.50 25.46 -31.03
C THR A 77 3.36 24.69 -30.03
N SER A 78 2.96 24.68 -28.75
CA SER A 78 3.72 24.06 -27.66
C SER A 78 3.63 22.54 -27.68
N GLN A 79 2.43 21.96 -27.88
CA GLN A 79 2.25 20.50 -27.89
C GLN A 79 2.97 19.86 -29.07
N GLN A 80 2.84 20.41 -30.28
CA GLN A 80 3.58 19.93 -31.45
C GLN A 80 5.10 20.05 -31.27
N ARG A 81 5.59 21.13 -30.64
CA ARG A 81 7.02 21.28 -30.34
C ARG A 81 7.50 20.28 -29.28
N ILE A 82 6.70 20.03 -28.25
CA ILE A 82 6.98 19.03 -27.21
C ILE A 82 6.99 17.62 -27.81
N GLU A 83 6.05 17.30 -28.68
CA GLU A 83 5.98 16.01 -29.37
C GLU A 83 7.15 15.83 -30.33
N LYS A 84 7.49 16.85 -31.13
CA LYS A 84 8.71 16.85 -31.96
C LYS A 84 9.96 16.64 -31.12
N HIS A 85 10.08 17.30 -29.97
CA HIS A 85 11.21 17.12 -29.06
C HIS A 85 11.25 15.71 -28.45
N ARG A 86 10.10 15.16 -28.05
CA ARG A 86 10.00 13.78 -27.54
C ARG A 86 10.38 12.76 -28.62
N ALA A 87 9.90 12.93 -29.84
CA ALA A 87 10.25 12.09 -30.97
C ALA A 87 11.76 12.15 -31.26
N TYR A 88 12.34 13.35 -31.29
CA TYR A 88 13.79 13.55 -31.43
C TYR A 88 14.58 12.83 -30.33
N MET A 89 14.17 12.94 -29.06
CA MET A 89 14.86 12.27 -27.95
C MET A 89 14.73 10.75 -28.01
N ARG A 90 13.59 10.21 -28.46
CA ARG A 90 13.43 8.77 -28.73
C ARG A 90 14.41 8.31 -29.80
N GLN A 91 14.50 9.04 -30.92
CA GLN A 91 15.42 8.69 -32.00
C GLN A 91 16.89 8.77 -31.56
N ARG A 92 17.26 9.82 -30.82
CA ARG A 92 18.61 9.98 -30.26
C ARG A 92 18.96 8.82 -29.32
N HIS A 93 18.01 8.36 -28.49
CA HIS A 93 18.23 7.21 -27.61
C HIS A 93 18.54 5.95 -28.42
N VAL A 94 17.76 5.68 -29.47
CA VAL A 94 17.99 4.54 -30.37
C VAL A 94 19.36 4.65 -31.07
N ASN A 95 19.68 5.81 -31.64
CA ASN A 95 20.96 6.04 -32.33
C ASN A 95 22.18 5.86 -31.41
N ASN A 96 22.04 6.15 -30.11
CA ASN A 96 23.09 5.97 -29.11
C ASN A 96 23.14 4.52 -28.54
N GLY A 97 22.50 3.55 -29.19
CA GLY A 97 22.48 2.15 -28.76
C GLY A 97 21.49 1.84 -27.62
N GLY A 98 20.54 2.74 -27.35
CA GLY A 98 19.49 2.53 -26.36
C GLY A 98 18.43 1.55 -26.86
N ARG A 99 18.09 0.56 -26.03
CA ARG A 99 17.08 -0.46 -26.38
C ARG A 99 15.67 0.13 -26.50
N THR A 100 14.96 -0.28 -27.54
CA THR A 100 13.57 0.13 -27.77
C THR A 100 12.62 -0.47 -26.72
N LEU A 101 11.41 0.10 -26.57
CA LEU A 101 10.39 -0.47 -25.67
C LEU A 101 9.95 -1.87 -26.09
N ALA A 102 10.01 -2.19 -27.39
CA ALA A 102 9.69 -3.52 -27.92
C ALA A 102 10.73 -4.55 -27.46
N GLU A 103 12.01 -4.27 -27.67
CA GLU A 103 13.13 -5.13 -27.21
C GLU A 103 13.08 -5.36 -25.69
N ARG A 104 12.76 -4.32 -24.91
CA ARG A 104 12.62 -4.48 -23.45
C ARG A 104 11.47 -5.43 -23.09
N ARG A 105 10.38 -5.44 -23.85
CA ARG A 105 9.25 -6.36 -23.63
C ARG A 105 9.62 -7.78 -24.01
N GLU A 106 10.41 -7.97 -25.06
CA GLU A 106 10.95 -9.28 -25.45
C GLU A 106 11.89 -9.84 -24.37
N ASP A 107 12.82 -9.02 -23.87
CA ASP A 107 13.69 -9.37 -22.75
C ASP A 107 12.89 -9.77 -21.50
N GLU A 108 11.82 -9.02 -21.20
CA GLU A 108 10.94 -9.31 -20.07
C GLU A 108 10.16 -10.61 -20.26
N ALA A 109 9.68 -10.88 -21.49
CA ALA A 109 9.01 -12.13 -21.83
C ALA A 109 9.94 -13.34 -21.66
N LEU A 110 11.18 -13.24 -22.12
CA LEU A 110 12.21 -14.27 -21.93
C LEU A 110 12.52 -14.52 -20.45
N ARG A 111 12.65 -13.45 -19.66
CA ARG A 111 12.86 -13.57 -18.20
C ARG A 111 11.67 -14.23 -17.51
N LYS A 112 10.44 -13.89 -17.91
CA LYS A 112 9.21 -14.51 -17.38
C LYS A 112 9.13 -15.99 -17.75
N ALA A 113 9.45 -16.36 -18.99
CA ALA A 113 9.50 -17.75 -19.43
C ALA A 113 10.52 -18.57 -18.62
N ALA A 114 11.75 -18.07 -18.48
CA ALA A 114 12.79 -18.73 -17.69
C ALA A 114 12.40 -18.91 -16.21
N ARG A 115 11.69 -17.93 -15.64
CA ARG A 115 11.16 -18.02 -14.27
C ARG A 115 10.07 -19.08 -14.15
N ALA A 116 9.17 -19.15 -15.13
CA ALA A 116 8.11 -20.16 -15.16
C ALA A 116 8.69 -21.58 -15.25
N GLU A 117 9.71 -21.80 -16.08
CA GLU A 117 10.39 -23.10 -16.17
C GLU A 117 11.03 -23.52 -14.85
N ARG A 118 11.72 -22.59 -14.16
CA ARG A 118 12.30 -22.87 -12.83
C ARG A 118 11.22 -23.27 -11.82
N LEU A 119 10.11 -22.53 -11.77
CA LEU A 119 9.00 -22.84 -10.87
C LEU A 119 8.36 -24.19 -11.18
N LEU A 120 8.23 -24.57 -12.45
CA LEU A 120 7.71 -25.89 -12.84
C LEU A 120 8.64 -27.02 -12.38
N ARG A 121 9.97 -26.84 -12.49
CA ARG A 121 10.95 -27.82 -11.99
C ARG A 121 10.86 -27.96 -10.46
N GLU A 122 10.85 -26.85 -9.73
CA GLU A 122 10.71 -26.87 -8.26
C GLU A 122 9.39 -27.54 -7.81
N GLN A 123 8.30 -27.31 -8.54
CA GLN A 123 7.03 -27.97 -8.24
C GLN A 123 7.09 -29.49 -8.50
N ALA A 124 7.74 -29.92 -9.58
CA ALA A 124 7.93 -31.32 -9.89
C ALA A 124 8.79 -32.02 -8.81
N GLU A 125 9.89 -31.40 -8.39
CA GLU A 125 10.74 -31.91 -7.30
C GLU A 125 9.98 -32.04 -5.98
N ARG A 126 9.21 -31.01 -5.59
CA ARG A 126 8.38 -31.06 -4.39
C ARG A 126 7.31 -32.16 -4.45
N ARG A 127 6.70 -32.37 -5.62
CA ARG A 127 5.72 -33.46 -5.82
C ARG A 127 6.37 -34.82 -5.68
N ALA A 128 7.55 -35.02 -6.25
CA ALA A 128 8.31 -36.26 -6.12
C ALA A 128 8.66 -36.55 -4.65
N LEU A 129 9.14 -35.56 -3.90
CA LEU A 129 9.44 -35.72 -2.47
C LEU A 129 8.20 -36.08 -1.64
N ARG A 130 7.04 -35.47 -1.93
CA ARG A 130 5.77 -35.80 -1.26
C ARG A 130 5.32 -37.23 -1.56
N GLN A 131 5.49 -37.72 -2.79
CA GLN A 131 5.16 -39.09 -3.14
C GLN A 131 6.04 -40.08 -2.37
N VAL A 132 7.36 -39.86 -2.32
CA VAL A 132 8.27 -40.71 -1.55
C VAL A 132 7.87 -40.76 -0.07
N GLN A 133 7.57 -39.61 0.54
CA GLN A 133 7.11 -39.58 1.94
C GLN A 133 5.79 -40.31 2.14
N ARG A 134 4.84 -40.17 1.21
CA ARG A 134 3.55 -40.87 1.26
C ARG A 134 3.76 -42.38 1.18
N ASP A 135 4.58 -42.86 0.27
CA ASP A 135 4.86 -44.28 0.09
C ASP A 135 5.55 -44.88 1.31
N LEU A 136 6.50 -44.16 1.91
CA LEU A 136 7.12 -44.55 3.18
C LEU A 136 6.10 -44.62 4.33
N THR A 137 5.19 -43.65 4.39
CA THR A 137 4.14 -43.60 5.42
C THR A 137 3.13 -44.73 5.24
N GLU A 138 2.74 -45.05 4.00
CA GLU A 138 1.83 -46.15 3.68
C GLU A 138 2.47 -47.51 4.02
N ARG A 139 3.77 -47.70 3.74
CA ARG A 139 4.52 -48.92 4.13
C ARG A 139 4.68 -49.08 5.64
N ALA A 140 4.92 -47.98 6.36
CA ALA A 140 5.06 -48.00 7.82
C ALA A 140 3.72 -48.07 8.56
N ARG A 141 2.59 -48.07 7.85
CA ARG A 141 1.27 -48.02 8.47
C ARG A 141 0.98 -49.36 9.15
N PRO A 142 0.71 -49.39 10.47
CA PRO A 142 0.34 -50.62 11.15
C PRO A 142 -0.99 -51.14 10.57
N ALA A 143 -1.15 -52.47 10.58
CA ALA A 143 -2.37 -53.11 10.12
C ALA A 143 -3.59 -52.49 10.81
N ARG A 144 -4.61 -52.13 10.01
CA ARG A 144 -5.86 -51.59 10.55
C ARG A 144 -6.42 -52.59 11.55
N LYS A 145 -6.58 -52.14 12.80
CA LYS A 145 -7.26 -52.93 13.83
C LYS A 145 -8.63 -53.36 13.29
N PRO A 146 -9.07 -54.60 13.56
CA PRO A 146 -10.35 -55.09 13.11
C PRO A 146 -11.45 -54.13 13.60
N GLN A 147 -12.23 -53.60 12.67
CA GLN A 147 -13.39 -52.80 13.02
C GLN A 147 -14.48 -53.71 13.58
N PRO A 148 -15.25 -53.25 14.58
CA PRO A 148 -16.34 -54.04 15.12
C PRO A 148 -17.36 -54.33 14.01
N LYS A 149 -17.70 -55.61 13.84
CA LYS A 149 -18.71 -56.04 12.87
C LYS A 149 -20.07 -55.51 13.33
N ARG A 150 -20.74 -54.71 12.50
CA ARG A 150 -22.15 -54.36 12.71
C ARG A 150 -22.99 -55.61 12.49
N LEU A 151 -23.74 -56.00 13.50
CA LEU A 151 -24.74 -57.06 13.35
C LEU A 151 -25.94 -56.51 12.56
N PRO A 152 -26.69 -57.36 11.84
CA PRO A 152 -27.85 -56.93 11.04
C PRO A 152 -28.94 -56.21 11.85
N ASN A 153 -28.92 -56.36 13.18
CA ASN A 153 -29.89 -55.78 14.11
C ASN A 153 -29.54 -54.32 14.50
N GLY A 154 -28.52 -53.71 13.89
CA GLY A 154 -28.08 -52.34 14.19
C GLY A 154 -27.20 -52.19 15.43
N HIS A 155 -26.98 -53.25 16.21
CA HIS A 155 -26.10 -53.24 17.37
C HIS A 155 -24.63 -53.51 16.99
N THR A 156 -23.72 -52.77 17.62
CA THR A 156 -22.25 -52.96 17.49
C THR A 156 -21.73 -53.73 18.70
N VAL A 157 -21.19 -54.93 18.47
CA VAL A 157 -20.54 -55.71 19.54
C VAL A 157 -19.09 -55.26 19.66
N ILE A 158 -18.75 -54.64 20.78
CA ILE A 158 -17.37 -54.29 21.13
C ILE A 158 -16.89 -55.34 22.14
N ALA A 159 -15.89 -56.14 21.77
CA ALA A 159 -15.28 -57.08 22.70
C ALA A 159 -14.50 -56.29 23.78
N VAL A 160 -15.12 -56.13 24.95
CA VAL A 160 -14.48 -55.54 26.12
C VAL A 160 -13.61 -56.60 26.78
N ARG A 161 -12.33 -56.29 27.03
CA ARG A 161 -11.42 -57.19 27.78
C ARG A 161 -12.05 -57.53 29.13
N ALA A 162 -12.02 -58.80 29.53
CA ALA A 162 -12.65 -59.30 30.76
C ALA A 162 -12.26 -58.51 32.04
N SER A 163 -11.06 -57.92 32.07
CA SER A 163 -10.59 -57.06 33.16
C SER A 163 -11.37 -55.75 33.30
N VAL A 164 -11.83 -55.18 32.19
CA VAL A 164 -12.63 -53.93 32.17
C VAL A 164 -14.08 -54.22 32.57
N ALA A 165 -14.63 -55.34 32.12
CA ALA A 165 -15.97 -55.80 32.54
C ALA A 165 -16.03 -56.09 34.06
N ARG A 166 -14.99 -56.72 34.63
CA ARG A 166 -14.90 -56.95 36.08
C ARG A 166 -14.79 -55.66 36.89
N ARG A 167 -14.05 -54.65 36.42
CA ARG A 167 -13.99 -53.34 37.09
C ARG A 167 -15.32 -52.59 37.05
N ALA A 168 -16.03 -52.63 35.94
CA ALA A 168 -17.35 -52.01 35.82
C ALA A 168 -18.39 -52.67 36.73
N ALA A 169 -18.37 -54.01 36.83
CA ALA A 169 -19.23 -54.75 37.75
C ALA A 169 -18.90 -54.48 39.23
N ALA A 170 -17.61 -54.36 39.57
CA ALA A 170 -17.18 -53.99 40.92
C ALA A 170 -17.58 -52.55 41.29
N ALA A 171 -17.51 -51.60 40.35
CA ALA A 171 -17.94 -50.23 40.57
C ALA A 171 -19.46 -50.09 40.74
N ALA A 172 -20.25 -50.95 40.09
CA ALA A 172 -21.71 -50.97 40.22
C ALA A 172 -22.21 -51.59 41.54
N ALA A 173 -21.35 -52.32 42.26
CA ALA A 173 -21.68 -52.95 43.54
C ALA A 173 -21.39 -52.07 44.77
N CYS A 174 -20.69 -50.94 44.60
CA CYS A 174 -20.47 -49.97 45.68
C CYS A 174 -21.66 -49.03 45.83
N ALA A 175 -22.11 -48.82 47.07
CA ALA A 175 -23.10 -47.80 47.38
C ALA A 175 -22.60 -46.41 46.91
N PRO A 176 -23.48 -45.53 46.38
CA PRO A 176 -23.06 -44.23 45.89
C PRO A 176 -22.47 -43.39 47.02
N ALA A 177 -21.25 -42.88 46.82
CA ALA A 177 -20.62 -41.95 47.75
C ALA A 177 -21.50 -40.70 47.93
N GLN A 178 -21.86 -40.39 49.17
CA GLN A 178 -22.77 -39.28 49.49
C GLN A 178 -22.06 -37.91 49.49
N SER A 179 -20.72 -37.90 49.46
CA SER A 179 -19.92 -36.68 49.36
C SER A 179 -18.71 -36.87 48.44
N VAL A 180 -18.18 -35.76 47.93
CA VAL A 180 -16.96 -35.74 47.09
C VAL A 180 -15.75 -36.27 47.86
N ALA A 181 -15.67 -36.01 49.17
CA ALA A 181 -14.58 -36.49 50.01
C ALA A 181 -14.61 -38.02 50.15
N ASP A 182 -15.80 -38.61 50.29
CA ASP A 182 -15.97 -40.07 50.38
C ASP A 182 -15.64 -40.73 49.03
N TRP A 183 -16.04 -40.10 47.92
CA TRP A 183 -15.72 -40.59 46.58
C TRP A 183 -14.21 -40.62 46.30
N ILE A 184 -13.46 -39.59 46.73
CA ILE A 184 -11.99 -39.58 46.62
C ILE A 184 -11.38 -40.65 47.52
N ARG A 185 -11.90 -40.85 48.74
CA ARG A 185 -11.42 -41.88 49.68
C ARG A 185 -11.59 -43.29 49.10
N ASP A 186 -12.68 -43.53 48.38
CA ASP A 186 -12.98 -44.81 47.73
C ASP A 186 -12.21 -45.04 46.41
N GLY A 187 -11.22 -44.20 46.12
CA GLY A 187 -10.35 -44.32 44.95
C GLY A 187 -10.90 -43.65 43.68
N GLY A 188 -11.89 -42.78 43.82
CA GLY A 188 -12.40 -41.93 42.74
C GLY A 188 -11.31 -41.03 42.18
N GLN A 189 -11.17 -41.02 40.85
CA GLN A 189 -10.11 -40.29 40.16
C GLN A 189 -10.62 -38.98 39.58
N VAL A 190 -10.19 -37.83 40.12
CA VAL A 190 -10.55 -36.51 39.58
C VAL A 190 -9.78 -36.27 38.27
N VAL A 191 -10.49 -36.32 37.14
CA VAL A 191 -9.91 -35.94 35.84
C VAL A 191 -9.96 -34.42 35.69
N ARG A 192 -8.80 -33.78 35.77
CA ARG A 192 -8.68 -32.34 35.50
C ARG A 192 -8.77 -32.10 34.00
N LEU A 193 -9.77 -31.34 33.57
CA LEU A 193 -9.92 -30.96 32.17
C LEU A 193 -8.85 -29.93 31.79
N PRO A 194 -8.13 -30.11 30.66
CA PRO A 194 -7.17 -29.12 30.20
C PRO A 194 -7.90 -27.80 29.85
N GLY A 195 -7.41 -26.68 30.38
CA GLY A 195 -7.94 -25.33 30.14
C GLY A 195 -8.83 -24.74 31.23
N VAL A 196 -9.09 -25.46 32.33
CA VAL A 196 -9.79 -24.94 33.52
C VAL A 196 -8.77 -24.79 34.65
N GLU A 197 -8.17 -23.62 34.79
CA GLU A 197 -7.31 -23.31 35.94
C GLU A 197 -8.18 -23.07 37.17
N GLN A 198 -8.15 -23.98 38.14
CA GLN A 198 -8.72 -23.72 39.46
C GLN A 198 -7.77 -22.76 40.20
N TYR A 199 -8.25 -21.55 40.48
CA TYR A 199 -7.58 -20.59 41.36
C TYR A 199 -7.32 -21.25 42.72
N ILE A 200 -6.04 -21.44 43.05
CA ILE A 200 -5.60 -21.84 44.38
C ILE A 200 -5.21 -20.54 45.10
N PRO A 201 -5.88 -20.14 46.19
CA PRO A 201 -5.44 -18.99 46.96
C PRO A 201 -4.03 -19.27 47.51
N ASP A 202 -3.11 -18.35 47.23
CA ASP A 202 -1.70 -18.45 47.60
C ASP A 202 -1.53 -18.87 49.07
N ARG A 203 -0.88 -20.02 49.29
CA ARG A 203 -0.31 -20.38 50.61
C ARG A 203 1.02 -19.65 50.85
N CYS A 204 1.11 -18.39 50.45
CA CYS A 204 2.24 -17.51 50.78
C CYS A 204 1.85 -16.62 51.96
N ARG A 205 1.85 -17.22 53.16
CA ARG A 205 2.11 -16.63 54.48
C ARG A 205 2.07 -17.76 55.52
N ALA A 206 3.22 -18.41 55.67
CA ALA A 206 3.66 -18.89 56.98
C ALA A 206 4.19 -17.68 57.76
#